data_AF-A0A934NIF8-F1
#
_entry.id   AF-A0A934NIF8-F1
#
_cell.length_a   1.000
_cell.length_b   1.000
_cell.length_c   1.000
_cell.angle_alpha   90.00
_cell.angle_beta   90.00
_cell.angle_gamma   90.00
#
_symmetry.space_group_name_H-M   'P 1'
#
loop_
_entity.id
_entity.type
_entity.pdbx_description
1 polymer ?
#
loop_
_entity_poly.entity_id
_entity_poly.type
_entity_poly.pdbx_seq_one_letter_code
_entity_poly.pdbx_strand_id
1 'polypeptide(L)'
;MSTKPEDPDRRDDYQNIVSNTKEPTGDLQKKWAVIKDDYMRKYPDLTESDTSYLLGEFEKMLSSIATRTKRSIAEVRNEIMTWNV
;
A
#
# COMPACT_ATOMS: atom_id res chain seq x y z
N MET A 1 54.52 -5.48 -15.27
CA MET A 1 54.17 -4.05 -15.54
C MET A 1 53.23 -4.03 -16.74
N SER A 2 52.21 -3.15 -16.72
CA SER A 2 51.00 -3.06 -17.60
C SER A 2 49.75 -3.57 -16.86
N THR A 3 48.63 -2.87 -16.68
CA THR A 3 48.11 -1.55 -17.12
C THR A 3 46.89 -1.23 -16.22
N LYS A 4 46.73 0.04 -15.81
CA LYS A 4 45.61 0.67 -15.04
C LYS A 4 44.30 0.72 -15.92
N PRO A 5 43.04 0.82 -15.42
CA PRO A 5 42.56 1.53 -14.22
C PRO A 5 41.59 0.81 -13.26
N GLU A 6 41.58 1.34 -12.02
CA GLU A 6 40.47 1.25 -11.07
C GLU A 6 39.17 1.69 -11.74
N ASP A 7 38.21 0.77 -11.79
CA ASP A 7 36.86 1.00 -12.27
C ASP A 7 36.06 1.75 -11.17
N PRO A 8 35.46 2.92 -11.46
CA PRO A 8 34.65 3.68 -10.51
C PRO A 8 33.23 3.10 -10.30
N ASP A 9 32.90 1.98 -10.95
CA ASP A 9 31.59 1.34 -10.92
C ASP A 9 31.41 0.48 -9.65
N ARG A 10 31.39 1.13 -8.49
CA ARG A 10 31.04 0.49 -7.21
C ARG A 10 30.02 1.33 -6.46
N ARG A 11 29.02 1.86 -7.17
CA ARG A 11 28.00 2.74 -6.60
C ARG A 11 26.57 2.56 -7.13
N ASP A 12 26.25 1.49 -7.84
CA ASP A 12 24.90 1.35 -8.41
C ASP A 12 24.06 0.17 -7.89
N ASP A 13 24.63 -0.76 -7.11
CA ASP A 13 23.86 -1.90 -6.58
C ASP A 13 23.10 -1.64 -5.27
N TYR A 14 23.31 -0.50 -4.61
CA TYR A 14 22.56 -0.15 -3.39
C TYR A 14 21.21 0.54 -3.65
N GLN A 15 20.87 0.83 -4.92
CA GLN A 15 19.59 1.46 -5.29
C GLN A 15 18.54 0.47 -5.83
N ASN A 16 18.91 -0.78 -6.08
CA ASN A 16 17.98 -1.78 -6.61
C ASN A 16 17.16 -2.51 -5.53
N ILE A 17 17.50 -2.34 -4.24
CA ILE A 17 16.74 -2.98 -3.13
C ILE A 17 15.64 -2.03 -2.60
N VAL A 18 15.78 -0.72 -2.82
CA VAL A 18 14.80 0.30 -2.36
C VAL A 18 13.76 0.64 -3.44
N SER A 19 13.99 0.24 -4.69
CA SER A 19 13.12 0.63 -5.81
C SER A 19 11.92 -0.29 -6.04
N ASN A 20 11.83 -1.43 -5.34
CA ASN A 20 10.77 -2.43 -5.56
C ASN A 20 9.68 -2.48 -4.48
N THR A 21 9.70 -1.60 -3.48
CA THR A 21 8.69 -1.53 -2.41
C THR A 21 7.90 -0.22 -2.39
N LYS A 22 7.89 0.53 -3.49
CA LYS A 22 6.77 1.45 -3.74
C LYS A 22 5.65 0.63 -4.37
N GLU A 23 4.97 -0.17 -3.54
CA GLU A 23 3.73 -0.80 -3.96
C GLU A 23 2.77 0.24 -4.56
N PRO A 24 1.90 -0.16 -5.50
CA PRO A 24 0.96 0.71 -6.21
C PRO A 24 -0.16 1.17 -5.27
N THR A 25 0.20 2.01 -4.31
CA THR A 25 -0.75 2.72 -3.44
C THR A 25 -1.80 3.43 -4.28
N GLY A 26 -1.44 3.93 -5.46
CA GLY A 26 -2.37 4.55 -6.40
C GLY A 26 -3.49 3.63 -6.89
N ASP A 27 -3.20 2.39 -7.30
CA ASP A 27 -4.23 1.48 -7.81
C ASP A 27 -5.13 0.95 -6.69
N LEU A 28 -4.55 0.69 -5.52
CA LEU A 28 -5.30 0.27 -4.35
C LEU A 28 -6.19 1.40 -3.80
N GLN A 29 -5.71 2.66 -3.81
CA GLN A 29 -6.48 3.85 -3.45
C GLN A 29 -7.64 4.09 -4.43
N LYS A 30 -7.40 3.97 -5.73
CA LYS A 30 -8.45 4.06 -6.75
C LYS A 30 -9.50 2.99 -6.54
N LYS A 31 -9.08 1.74 -6.34
CA LYS A 31 -10.01 0.63 -6.11
C LYS A 31 -10.79 0.83 -4.81
N TRP A 32 -10.12 1.22 -3.74
CA TRP A 32 -10.76 1.62 -2.48
C TRP A 32 -11.80 2.70 -2.69
N ALA A 33 -11.52 3.77 -3.44
CA ALA A 33 -12.50 4.82 -3.69
C ALA A 33 -13.77 4.30 -4.42
N VAL A 34 -13.62 3.30 -5.30
CA VAL A 34 -14.73 2.65 -6.00
C VAL A 34 -15.51 1.73 -5.07
N ILE A 35 -14.82 0.91 -4.27
CA ILE A 35 -15.47 -0.09 -3.42
C ILE A 35 -15.87 0.43 -2.05
N LYS A 36 -15.38 1.61 -1.61
CA LYS A 36 -15.59 2.16 -0.26
C LYS A 36 -17.06 2.13 0.12
N ASP A 37 -17.92 2.56 -0.79
CA ASP A 37 -19.37 2.62 -0.58
C ASP A 37 -19.95 1.21 -0.31
N ASP A 38 -19.56 0.21 -1.12
CA ASP A 38 -19.98 -1.18 -0.95
C ASP A 38 -19.36 -1.83 0.30
N TYR A 39 -18.09 -1.52 0.57
CA TYR A 39 -17.35 -1.98 1.74
C TYR A 39 -18.00 -1.47 3.04
N MET A 40 -18.41 -0.21 3.08
CA MET A 40 -19.15 0.36 4.22
C MET A 40 -20.55 -0.25 4.39
N ARG A 41 -21.23 -0.62 3.30
CA ARG A 41 -22.49 -1.37 3.38
C ARG A 41 -22.28 -2.77 3.95
N LYS A 42 -21.18 -3.43 3.58
CA LYS A 42 -20.83 -4.78 4.05
C LYS A 42 -20.35 -4.79 5.50
N TYR A 43 -19.70 -3.71 5.94
CA TYR A 43 -19.18 -3.54 7.29
C TYR A 43 -19.79 -2.30 7.95
N PRO A 44 -21.02 -2.39 8.48
CA PRO A 44 -21.68 -1.26 9.16
C PRO A 44 -20.96 -0.83 10.45
N ASP A 45 -20.02 -1.64 10.96
CA ASP A 45 -19.12 -1.30 12.07
C ASP A 45 -18.05 -0.26 11.71
N LEU A 46 -17.78 -0.06 10.41
CA LEU A 46 -16.84 0.95 9.91
C LEU A 46 -17.56 2.28 9.78
N THR A 47 -17.00 3.31 10.40
CA THR A 47 -17.52 4.67 10.23
C THR A 47 -16.85 5.38 9.06
N GLU A 48 -17.48 6.45 8.58
CA GLU A 48 -16.89 7.30 7.53
C GLU A 48 -15.54 7.87 7.97
N SER A 49 -15.36 8.10 9.29
CA SER A 49 -14.11 8.52 9.90
C SER A 49 -13.00 7.46 9.79
N ASP A 50 -13.34 6.17 9.88
CA ASP A 50 -12.37 5.07 9.77
C ASP A 50 -11.95 4.80 8.32
N THR A 51 -12.82 5.15 7.36
CA THR A 51 -12.64 4.91 5.91
C THR A 51 -12.19 6.16 5.14
N SER A 52 -12.04 7.28 5.84
CA SER A 52 -11.52 8.53 5.30
C SER A 52 -10.03 8.66 5.60
N TYR A 53 -9.26 9.11 4.62
CA TYR A 53 -7.81 9.25 4.71
C TYR A 53 -7.35 10.49 3.96
N LEU A 54 -6.26 11.08 4.45
CA LEU A 54 -5.55 12.14 3.73
C LEU A 54 -4.62 11.53 2.67
N LEU A 55 -4.28 12.31 1.66
CA LEU A 55 -3.33 11.89 0.62
C LEU A 55 -1.99 11.52 1.27
N GLY A 56 -1.62 10.24 1.21
CA GLY A 56 -0.43 9.69 1.88
C GLY A 56 -0.70 8.96 3.20
N GLU A 57 -1.90 9.04 3.77
CA GLU A 57 -2.31 8.32 5.00
C GLU A 57 -3.16 7.07 4.72
N PHE A 58 -3.09 6.53 3.50
CA PHE A 58 -3.87 5.36 3.11
C PHE A 58 -3.54 4.12 3.96
N GLU A 59 -2.27 3.87 4.26
CA GLU A 59 -1.86 2.78 5.16
C GLU A 59 -2.44 2.93 6.57
N LYS A 60 -2.56 4.18 7.04
CA LYS A 60 -3.12 4.50 8.36
C LYS A 60 -4.60 4.16 8.41
N MET A 61 -5.34 4.47 7.35
CA MET A 61 -6.75 4.07 7.21
C MET A 61 -6.91 2.56 7.14
N LEU A 62 -6.07 1.85 6.37
CA LEU A 62 -6.08 0.38 6.38
C LEU A 62 -5.82 -0.18 7.79
N SER A 63 -4.95 0.45 8.58
CA SER A 63 -4.70 0.11 9.98
C SER A 63 -5.92 0.34 10.88
N SER A 64 -6.63 1.46 10.72
CA SER A 64 -7.88 1.73 11.44
C SER A 64 -8.94 0.69 11.11
N ILE A 65 -9.15 0.40 9.83
CA ILE A 65 -10.11 -0.62 9.36
C ILE A 65 -9.74 -1.98 9.94
N ALA A 66 -8.47 -2.38 9.82
CA ALA A 66 -7.96 -3.65 10.34
C ALA A 66 -8.21 -3.77 11.86
N THR A 67 -7.94 -2.71 12.62
CA THR A 67 -8.19 -2.66 14.07
C THR A 67 -9.67 -2.79 14.38
N ARG A 68 -10.53 -2.12 13.61
CA ARG A 68 -11.99 -2.15 13.79
C ARG A 68 -12.57 -3.52 13.45
N THR A 69 -12.12 -4.13 12.36
CA THR A 69 -12.55 -5.46 11.92
C THR A 69 -11.84 -6.61 12.64
N LYS A 70 -10.89 -6.30 13.55
CA LYS A 70 -9.99 -7.27 14.20
C LYS A 70 -9.25 -8.19 13.20
N ARG A 71 -8.81 -7.62 12.07
CA ARG A 71 -8.06 -8.30 11.01
C ARG A 71 -6.67 -7.69 10.87
N SER A 72 -5.83 -8.28 10.04
CA SER A 72 -4.53 -7.70 9.70
C SER A 72 -4.63 -6.70 8.53
N ILE A 73 -3.77 -5.68 8.52
CA ILE A 73 -3.68 -4.71 7.40
C ILE A 73 -3.50 -5.44 6.06
N ALA A 74 -2.69 -6.49 6.03
CA ALA A 74 -2.46 -7.31 4.84
C ALA A 74 -3.75 -8.02 4.37
N GLU A 75 -4.62 -8.47 5.28
CA GLU A 75 -5.89 -9.08 4.90
C GLU A 75 -6.84 -8.03 4.32
N VAL A 76 -6.95 -6.86 4.96
CA VAL A 76 -7.77 -5.75 4.47
C VAL A 76 -7.29 -5.29 3.09
N ARG A 77 -5.97 -5.11 2.90
CA ARG A 77 -5.39 -4.74 1.59
C ARG A 77 -5.75 -5.78 0.53
N ASN A 78 -5.62 -7.06 0.87
CA ASN A 78 -5.84 -8.14 -0.08
C ASN A 78 -7.32 -8.21 -0.43
N GLU A 79 -8.20 -8.09 0.57
CA GLU A 79 -9.64 -8.03 0.40
C GLU A 79 -10.08 -6.88 -0.51
N ILE A 80 -9.54 -5.67 -0.31
CA ILE A 80 -9.80 -4.51 -1.18
C ILE A 80 -9.32 -4.78 -2.61
N MET A 81 -8.14 -5.38 -2.76
CA MET A 81 -7.55 -5.70 -4.07
C MET A 81 -8.36 -6.77 -4.81
N THR A 82 -8.86 -7.79 -4.10
CA THR A 82 -9.69 -8.88 -4.63
C THR A 82 -11.18 -8.55 -4.62
N TRP A 83 -11.59 -7.38 -4.13
CA TRP A 83 -13.00 -7.00 -4.07
C TRP A 83 -13.57 -7.00 -5.48
N ASN A 84 -14.58 -7.84 -5.70
CA ASN A 84 -15.28 -7.96 -6.95
C ASN A 84 -16.55 -7.13 -6.84
N VAL A 85 -16.64 -6.10 -7.68
CA VAL A 85 -17.80 -5.21 -7.80
C VAL A 85 -18.92 -5.86 -8.61
#